data_AF-A0A7J3KV74-F1
#
_entry.id   AF-A0A7J3KV74-F1
#
_cell.length_a   1.000
_cell.length_b   1.000
_cell.length_c   1.000
_cell.angle_alpha   90.00
_cell.angle_beta   90.00
_cell.angle_gamma   90.00
#
_symmetry.space_group_name_H-M   'P 1'
#
loop_
_entity.id
_entity.type
_entity.pdbx_description
1 polymer ?
#
loop_
_entity_poly.entity_id
_entity_poly.type
_entity_poly.pdbx_seq_one_letter_code
_entity_poly.pdbx_strand_id
1 'polypeptide(L)'
;MTLSHLSSYLTHRTCILCASLGLGCCNRCQPFILYADIKRMVAHIDSRIVKELIECSMIPEAYRDHLENPEMRMVYYQWGGSWYRIQMRFSNGSCIALKHGLGCMLNRYRPLICVVWPFWWSEDSNPLGNDFEIEVIGECTMAIRWMFTPERIMFELDMDEAELKKYLRSMYIALREHESILREAYSKGVEPSMLLEWLITKAVSSYPMEEYL
;
A
#
# COMPACT_ATOMS: atom_id res chain seq x y z
N MET A 1 10.75 21.88 -1.76
CA MET A 1 11.26 21.27 -3.00
C MET A 1 10.07 20.92 -3.88
N THR A 2 9.94 21.58 -5.03
CA THR A 2 8.86 21.39 -5.99
C THR A 2 9.12 20.12 -6.80
N LEU A 3 8.21 19.13 -6.68
CA LEU A 3 8.12 17.95 -7.56
C LEU A 3 7.63 18.36 -8.97
N SER A 4 8.20 19.42 -9.56
CA SER A 4 7.63 20.13 -10.73
C SER A 4 8.14 19.64 -12.09
N HIS A 5 8.86 18.50 -12.16
CA HIS A 5 9.42 18.01 -13.43
C HIS A 5 9.15 16.52 -13.70
N LEU A 6 7.87 16.10 -13.61
CA LEU A 6 7.44 14.77 -14.05
C LEU A 6 6.14 14.89 -14.86
N SER A 7 6.22 15.50 -16.05
CA SER A 7 5.08 15.74 -16.95
C SER A 7 4.64 14.53 -17.79
N SER A 8 4.77 13.30 -17.27
CA SER A 8 4.37 12.09 -18.03
C SER A 8 3.97 10.90 -17.16
N TYR A 9 3.34 11.09 -16.00
CA TYR A 9 2.91 9.94 -15.19
C TYR A 9 1.55 10.21 -14.52
N LEU A 10 0.47 9.82 -15.18
CA LEU A 10 -0.90 10.05 -14.74
C LEU A 10 -1.22 9.23 -13.49
N THR A 11 -1.46 9.92 -12.38
CA THR A 11 -2.42 9.43 -11.38
C THR A 11 -3.74 9.14 -12.10
N HIS A 12 -4.35 7.96 -11.91
CA HIS A 12 -5.64 7.64 -12.58
C HIS A 12 -6.61 8.79 -12.37
N ARG A 13 -7.35 9.16 -13.43
CA ARG A 13 -8.34 10.23 -13.40
C ARG A 13 -9.29 10.10 -12.21
N THR A 14 -9.67 8.86 -11.89
CA THR A 14 -10.49 8.50 -10.74
C THR A 14 -9.86 8.92 -9.41
N CYS A 15 -8.55 8.76 -9.22
CA CYS A 15 -7.86 9.21 -8.02
C CYS A 15 -7.80 10.76 -7.93
N ILE A 16 -7.58 11.45 -9.06
CA ILE A 16 -7.68 12.93 -9.11
C ILE A 16 -9.09 13.40 -8.72
N LEU A 17 -10.11 12.74 -9.26
CA LEU A 17 -11.52 13.03 -8.98
C LEU A 17 -11.86 12.78 -7.50
N CYS A 18 -11.46 11.63 -6.95
CA CYS A 18 -11.61 11.33 -5.52
C CYS A 18 -10.90 12.36 -4.64
N ALA A 19 -9.69 12.77 -5.00
CA ALA A 19 -8.93 13.78 -4.26
C ALA A 19 -9.62 15.15 -4.29
N SER A 20 -10.17 15.54 -5.44
CA SER A 20 -10.90 16.80 -5.64
C SER A 20 -12.20 16.86 -4.84
N LEU A 21 -12.83 15.71 -4.58
CA LEU A 21 -14.08 15.62 -3.82
C LEU A 21 -13.86 15.36 -2.33
N GLY A 22 -12.61 15.15 -1.89
CA GLY A 22 -12.31 14.74 -0.50
C GLY A 22 -12.80 13.33 -0.16
N LEU A 23 -12.98 12.46 -1.17
CA LEU A 23 -13.55 11.11 -1.05
C LEU A 23 -12.51 10.00 -1.35
N GLY A 24 -11.23 10.30 -1.22
CA GLY A 24 -10.18 9.31 -1.44
C GLY A 24 -10.26 8.14 -0.46
N CYS A 25 -9.94 6.92 -0.92
CA CYS A 25 -9.70 5.77 -0.04
C CYS A 25 -8.67 6.10 1.06
N CYS A 26 -7.75 7.01 0.75
CA CYS A 26 -6.80 7.63 1.68
C CYS A 26 -7.41 8.43 2.84
N ASN A 27 -8.74 8.55 2.98
CA ASN A 27 -9.38 9.15 4.16
C ASN A 27 -9.98 8.08 5.09
N ARG A 28 -10.05 6.82 4.65
CA ARG A 28 -10.75 5.75 5.38
C ARG A 28 -9.91 4.48 5.59
N CYS A 29 -9.11 4.11 4.59
CA CYS A 29 -8.54 2.76 4.52
C CYS A 29 -7.16 2.63 5.17
N GLN A 30 -6.53 3.74 5.58
CA GLN A 30 -5.15 3.81 6.12
C GLN A 30 -4.22 2.72 5.55
N PRO A 31 -3.76 2.86 4.30
CA PRO A 31 -3.12 1.77 3.58
C PRO A 31 -1.83 1.35 4.28
N PHE A 32 -1.70 0.05 4.51
CA PHE A 32 -0.45 -0.55 4.93
C PHE A 32 0.59 -0.47 3.80
N ILE A 33 1.86 -0.54 4.20
CA ILE A 33 3.01 -0.50 3.31
C ILE A 33 3.80 -1.78 3.48
N LEU A 34 3.95 -2.54 2.39
CA LEU A 34 4.72 -3.77 2.40
C LEU A 34 6.20 -3.46 2.17
N TYR A 35 7.06 -4.43 2.52
CA TYR A 35 8.50 -4.30 2.26
C TYR A 35 8.79 -4.14 0.76
N ALA A 36 8.03 -4.80 -0.12
CA ALA A 36 8.10 -4.61 -1.56
C ALA A 36 7.79 -3.17 -2.00
N ASP A 37 6.86 -2.50 -1.32
CA ASP A 37 6.55 -1.09 -1.57
C ASP A 37 7.73 -0.20 -1.16
N ILE A 38 8.32 -0.44 0.01
CA ILE A 38 9.52 0.28 0.48
C ILE A 38 10.66 0.13 -0.53
N LYS A 39 10.97 -1.11 -0.96
CA LYS A 39 11.98 -1.38 -2.00
C LYS A 39 11.74 -0.57 -3.26
N ARG A 40 10.52 -0.60 -3.79
CA ARG A 40 10.16 0.14 -5.00
C ARG A 40 10.23 1.65 -4.80
N MET A 41 9.80 2.16 -3.66
CA MET A 41 9.86 3.59 -3.35
C MET A 41 11.31 4.06 -3.24
N VAL A 42 12.18 3.40 -2.46
CA VAL A 42 13.57 3.85 -2.28
C VAL A 42 14.41 3.72 -3.55
N ALA A 43 14.05 2.81 -4.47
CA ALA A 43 14.70 2.68 -5.77
C ALA A 43 14.40 3.85 -6.73
N HIS A 44 13.35 4.63 -6.48
CA HIS A 44 12.88 5.68 -7.39
C HIS A 44 12.63 7.04 -6.73
N ILE A 45 12.65 7.08 -5.40
CA ILE A 45 12.38 8.23 -4.55
C ILE A 45 13.50 8.26 -3.50
N ASP A 46 14.09 9.42 -3.26
CA ASP A 46 15.12 9.60 -2.23
C ASP A 46 14.63 9.03 -0.88
N SER A 47 15.47 8.23 -0.23
CA SER A 47 15.11 7.53 1.02
C SER A 47 14.69 8.48 2.14
N ARG A 48 15.19 9.73 2.15
CA ARG A 48 14.75 10.77 3.10
C ARG A 48 13.30 11.17 2.85
N ILE A 49 12.90 11.31 1.57
CA ILE A 49 11.51 11.57 1.20
C ILE A 49 10.63 10.37 1.58
N VAL A 50 11.10 9.13 1.37
CA VAL A 50 10.34 7.94 1.80
C VAL A 50 10.08 7.98 3.30
N LYS A 51 11.07 8.32 4.14
CA LYS A 51 10.91 8.49 5.60
C LYS A 51 9.91 9.59 5.99
N GLU A 52 9.73 10.61 5.16
CA GLU A 52 8.72 11.64 5.38
C GLU A 52 7.30 11.17 5.02
N LEU A 53 7.18 10.15 4.15
CA LEU A 53 5.90 9.67 3.63
C LEU A 53 5.30 8.51 4.42
N ILE A 54 6.12 7.70 5.09
CA ILE A 54 5.67 6.50 5.81
C ILE A 54 6.08 6.52 7.29
N GLU A 55 5.39 5.73 8.10
CA GLU A 55 5.64 5.59 9.52
C GLU A 55 5.45 4.14 9.98
N CYS A 56 6.11 3.80 11.08
CA CYS A 56 5.78 2.63 11.88
C CYS A 56 4.90 3.10 13.05
N SER A 57 3.69 2.58 13.15
CA SER A 57 2.78 2.93 14.24
C SER A 57 2.17 1.68 14.85
N MET A 58 1.70 1.79 16.09
CA MET A 58 0.84 0.78 16.68
C MET A 58 -0.45 0.66 15.87
N ILE A 59 -1.03 -0.54 15.81
CA ILE A 59 -2.31 -0.79 15.15
C ILE A 59 -3.42 0.03 15.83
N PRO A 60 -4.20 0.82 15.08
CA PRO A 60 -5.42 1.43 15.61
C PRO A 60 -6.45 0.37 16.00
N GLU A 61 -7.24 0.67 17.04
CA GLU A 61 -8.28 -0.24 17.56
C GLU A 61 -9.23 -0.75 16.46
N ALA A 62 -9.61 0.13 15.53
CA ALA A 62 -10.52 -0.17 14.42
C ALA A 62 -10.00 -1.25 13.45
N TYR A 63 -8.73 -1.65 13.55
CA TYR A 63 -8.13 -2.69 12.72
C TYR A 63 -7.78 -3.96 13.50
N ARG A 64 -8.17 -4.10 14.77
CA ARG A 64 -7.85 -5.32 15.54
C ARG A 64 -8.37 -6.60 14.91
N ASP A 65 -9.56 -6.57 14.33
CA ASP A 65 -10.18 -7.74 13.70
C ASP A 65 -9.38 -8.24 12.49
N HIS A 66 -8.52 -7.39 11.91
CA HIS A 66 -7.58 -7.83 10.87
C HIS A 66 -6.59 -8.88 11.38
N LEU A 67 -6.34 -8.92 12.69
CA LEU A 67 -5.48 -9.94 13.29
C LEU A 67 -6.13 -11.32 13.24
N GLU A 68 -7.46 -11.44 13.07
CA GLU A 68 -8.15 -12.72 12.95
C GLU A 68 -7.97 -13.32 11.55
N ASN A 69 -7.87 -12.49 10.51
CA ASN A 69 -7.58 -12.91 9.15
C ASN A 69 -6.07 -13.26 8.99
N PRO A 70 -5.71 -14.51 8.62
CA PRO A 70 -4.32 -14.93 8.49
C PRO A 70 -3.49 -14.11 7.50
N GLU A 71 -4.11 -13.64 6.43
CA GLU A 71 -3.41 -12.89 5.39
C GLU A 71 -3.16 -11.45 5.80
N MET A 72 -4.16 -10.81 6.41
CA MET A 72 -4.01 -9.48 6.97
C MET A 72 -3.02 -9.50 8.14
N ARG A 73 -2.94 -10.58 8.92
CA ARG A 73 -1.92 -10.71 9.97
C ARG A 73 -0.49 -10.54 9.45
N MET A 74 -0.22 -10.87 8.18
CA MET A 74 1.11 -10.73 7.55
C MET A 74 1.60 -9.28 7.48
N VAL A 75 0.73 -8.27 7.57
CA VAL A 75 1.14 -6.85 7.55
C VAL A 75 1.59 -6.32 8.92
N TYR A 76 1.40 -7.10 9.98
CA TYR A 76 1.60 -6.65 11.35
C TYR A 76 2.86 -7.23 11.99
N TYR A 77 3.58 -6.37 12.68
CA TYR A 77 4.77 -6.67 13.46
C TYR A 77 4.42 -6.79 14.94
N GLN A 78 4.58 -7.96 15.54
CA GLN A 78 4.33 -8.16 16.97
C GLN A 78 5.59 -7.88 17.79
N TRP A 79 5.48 -6.99 18.79
CA TRP A 79 6.58 -6.67 19.70
C TRP A 79 6.06 -6.32 21.09
N GLY A 80 6.58 -6.99 22.13
CA GLY A 80 6.21 -6.70 23.52
C GLY A 80 4.71 -6.79 23.80
N GLY A 81 4.00 -7.74 23.18
CA GLY A 81 2.55 -7.91 23.31
C GLY A 81 1.70 -6.91 22.51
N SER A 82 2.32 -5.95 21.82
CA SER A 82 1.66 -4.97 20.96
C SER A 82 1.87 -5.30 19.49
N TRP A 83 0.99 -4.79 18.63
CA TRP A 83 1.08 -4.96 17.18
C TRP A 83 1.32 -3.61 16.49
N TYR A 84 2.22 -3.61 15.53
CA TYR A 84 2.66 -2.45 14.77
C TYR A 84 2.51 -2.73 13.28
N ARG A 85 2.47 -1.68 12.45
CA ARG A 85 2.57 -1.84 10.99
C ARG A 85 3.30 -0.65 10.38
N ILE A 86 3.83 -0.84 9.18
CA ILE A 86 4.24 0.28 8.34
C ILE A 86 3.02 0.76 7.56
N GLN A 87 2.80 2.06 7.56
CA GLN A 87 1.69 2.70 6.86
C GLN A 87 2.11 4.03 6.25
N MET A 88 1.30 4.55 5.33
CA MET A 88 1.43 5.95 4.93
C MET A 88 1.20 6.88 6.13
N ARG A 89 1.90 8.01 6.20
CA ARG A 89 1.59 9.07 7.17
C ARG A 89 0.32 9.82 6.78
N PHE A 90 -0.39 10.29 7.80
CA PHE A 90 -1.62 11.04 7.66
C PHE A 90 -1.49 12.42 8.27
N SER A 91 -1.93 13.45 7.55
CA SER A 91 -2.06 14.82 8.03
C SER A 91 -3.51 15.26 7.86
N ASN A 92 -4.16 15.72 8.94
CA ASN A 92 -5.56 16.15 8.91
C ASN A 92 -6.53 15.06 8.40
N GLY A 93 -6.28 13.79 8.72
CA GLY A 93 -7.14 12.67 8.34
C GLY A 93 -6.96 12.18 6.88
N SER A 94 -6.02 12.74 6.12
CA SER A 94 -5.70 12.33 4.75
C SER A 94 -4.25 11.88 4.62
N CYS A 95 -4.00 10.87 3.78
CA CYS A 95 -2.65 10.45 3.42
C CYS A 95 -1.82 11.64 2.91
N ILE A 96 -0.59 11.78 3.41
CA ILE A 96 0.32 12.89 3.07
C ILE A 96 0.65 12.98 1.56
N ALA A 97 0.61 11.83 0.88
CA ALA A 97 0.83 11.71 -0.56
C ALA A 97 -0.39 12.12 -1.40
N LEU A 98 -1.59 12.23 -0.81
CA LEU A 98 -2.77 12.71 -1.52
C LEU A 98 -2.77 14.25 -1.53
N LYS A 99 -2.86 14.85 -2.72
CA LYS A 99 -3.00 16.31 -2.89
C LYS A 99 -4.35 16.63 -3.49
N HIS A 100 -5.07 17.53 -2.84
CA HIS A 100 -6.38 18.01 -3.29
C HIS A 100 -6.26 18.57 -4.71
N GLY A 101 -7.17 18.16 -5.61
CA GLY A 101 -7.15 18.56 -7.02
C GLY A 101 -6.07 17.91 -7.89
N LEU A 102 -5.06 17.24 -7.31
CA LEU A 102 -3.91 16.70 -8.04
C LEU A 102 -3.78 15.18 -7.95
N GLY A 103 -4.47 14.53 -7.00
CA GLY A 103 -4.39 13.08 -6.82
C GLY A 103 -3.17 12.65 -6.00
N CYS A 104 -2.65 11.45 -6.25
CA CYS A 104 -1.58 10.85 -5.45
C CYS A 104 -0.20 11.18 -6.02
N MET A 105 0.64 11.87 -5.24
CA MET A 105 1.99 12.27 -5.66
C MET A 105 2.95 11.10 -5.89
N LEU A 106 2.60 9.88 -5.45
CA LEU A 106 3.38 8.67 -5.70
C LEU A 106 3.20 8.09 -7.11
N ASN A 107 2.13 8.47 -7.84
CA ASN A 107 1.86 8.02 -9.21
C ASN A 107 1.96 6.48 -9.37
N ARG A 108 2.90 5.98 -10.19
CA ARG A 108 3.13 4.54 -10.44
C ARG A 108 3.81 3.81 -9.26
N TYR A 109 4.32 4.55 -8.29
CA TYR A 109 4.98 4.01 -7.08
C TYR A 109 4.02 3.91 -5.89
N ARG A 110 2.71 4.07 -6.13
CA ARG A 110 1.69 3.83 -5.11
C ARG A 110 1.82 2.42 -4.52
N PRO A 111 1.59 2.24 -3.22
CA PRO A 111 1.59 0.94 -2.57
C PRO A 111 0.69 -0.05 -3.29
N LEU A 112 1.04 -1.34 -3.30
CA LEU A 112 0.26 -2.38 -4.01
C LEU A 112 -1.21 -2.39 -3.58
N ILE A 113 -1.49 -2.24 -2.28
CA ILE A 113 -2.86 -2.13 -1.77
C ILE A 113 -3.63 -0.96 -2.39
N CYS A 114 -2.96 0.16 -2.68
CA CYS A 114 -3.60 1.32 -3.32
C CYS A 114 -3.87 1.12 -4.82
N VAL A 115 -3.26 0.10 -5.44
CA VAL A 115 -3.51 -0.26 -6.85
C VAL A 115 -4.72 -1.17 -6.96
N VAL A 116 -4.86 -2.14 -6.05
CA VAL A 116 -5.92 -3.16 -6.12
C VAL A 116 -7.18 -2.80 -5.32
N TRP A 117 -7.15 -1.81 -4.43
CA TRP A 117 -8.34 -1.43 -3.66
C TRP A 117 -9.53 -1.05 -4.56
N PRO A 118 -10.76 -1.54 -4.31
CA PRO A 118 -11.24 -2.30 -3.14
C PRO A 118 -11.27 -3.82 -3.31
N PHE A 119 -10.56 -4.35 -4.31
CA PHE A 119 -10.57 -5.76 -4.65
C PHE A 119 -9.65 -6.58 -3.74
N TRP A 120 -10.08 -7.81 -3.47
CA TRP A 120 -9.32 -8.87 -2.83
C TRP A 120 -9.60 -10.18 -3.57
N TRP A 121 -8.90 -11.24 -3.19
CA TRP A 121 -9.29 -12.60 -3.61
C TRP A 121 -10.24 -13.20 -2.57
N SER A 122 -11.15 -14.08 -2.97
CA SER A 122 -12.08 -14.72 -2.04
C SER A 122 -11.34 -15.52 -0.95
N GLU A 123 -11.95 -15.67 0.23
CA GLU A 123 -11.34 -16.37 1.38
C GLU A 123 -10.84 -17.79 1.06
N ASP A 124 -11.59 -18.54 0.25
CA ASP A 124 -11.26 -19.91 -0.15
C ASP A 124 -10.35 -20.00 -1.40
N SER A 125 -9.94 -18.86 -1.94
CA SER A 125 -9.16 -18.77 -3.17
C SER A 125 -7.65 -18.68 -2.89
N ASN A 126 -6.85 -19.27 -3.79
CA ASN A 126 -5.39 -19.16 -3.74
C ASN A 126 -4.89 -18.22 -4.85
N PRO A 127 -4.35 -17.02 -4.53
CA PRO A 127 -3.85 -16.06 -5.53
C PRO A 127 -2.71 -16.56 -6.41
N LEU A 128 -2.02 -17.62 -5.99
CA LEU A 128 -0.99 -18.28 -6.78
C LEU A 128 -1.58 -19.21 -7.86
N GLY A 129 -2.85 -19.59 -7.74
CA GLY A 129 -3.59 -20.30 -8.77
C GLY A 129 -3.89 -19.40 -9.98
N ASN A 130 -4.19 -20.03 -11.13
CA ASN A 130 -4.53 -19.28 -12.35
C ASN A 130 -5.94 -18.68 -12.30
N ASP A 131 -6.87 -19.33 -11.61
CA ASP A 131 -8.31 -19.04 -11.69
C ASP A 131 -8.92 -18.73 -10.32
N PHE A 132 -8.23 -17.93 -9.51
CA PHE A 132 -8.79 -17.49 -8.24
C PHE A 132 -9.94 -16.49 -8.44
N GLU A 133 -10.86 -16.48 -7.50
CA GLU A 133 -12.01 -15.59 -7.51
C GLU A 133 -11.67 -14.25 -6.86
N ILE A 134 -12.24 -13.17 -7.40
CA ILE A 134 -12.06 -11.81 -6.90
C ILE A 134 -13.33 -11.40 -6.17
N GLU A 135 -13.16 -10.77 -5.00
CA GLU A 135 -14.24 -10.17 -4.24
C GLU A 135 -13.98 -8.69 -3.97
N VAL A 136 -15.03 -7.96 -3.58
CA VAL A 136 -14.93 -6.56 -3.17
C VAL A 136 -15.13 -6.48 -1.67
N ILE A 137 -14.04 -6.25 -0.94
CA ILE A 137 -14.00 -6.28 0.54
C ILE A 137 -14.12 -4.91 1.19
N GLY A 138 -14.19 -3.85 0.37
CA GLY A 138 -13.90 -2.50 0.82
C GLY A 138 -15.01 -1.50 0.53
N GLU A 139 -15.23 -0.60 1.49
CA GLU A 139 -16.01 0.62 1.30
C GLU A 139 -15.25 1.64 0.43
N CYS A 140 -15.09 1.35 -0.86
CA CYS A 140 -14.72 2.40 -1.80
C CYS A 140 -15.81 3.47 -1.77
N THR A 141 -15.49 4.67 -1.27
CA THR A 141 -16.49 5.74 -1.10
C THR A 141 -17.17 6.10 -2.43
N MET A 142 -16.46 5.96 -3.54
CA MET A 142 -17.04 6.11 -4.88
C MET A 142 -17.98 4.97 -5.23
N ALA A 143 -17.59 3.73 -4.96
CA ALA A 143 -18.46 2.58 -5.19
C ALA A 143 -19.77 2.71 -4.41
N ILE A 144 -19.69 3.13 -3.15
CA ILE A 144 -20.87 3.36 -2.30
C ILE A 144 -21.70 4.53 -2.82
N ARG A 145 -21.09 5.71 -3.00
CA ARG A 145 -21.85 6.93 -3.33
C ARG A 145 -22.43 6.92 -4.73
N TRP A 146 -21.77 6.24 -5.66
CA TRP A 146 -22.18 6.21 -7.06
C TRP A 146 -22.75 4.86 -7.48
N MET A 147 -22.87 3.92 -6.55
CA MET A 147 -23.38 2.57 -6.78
C MET A 147 -22.66 1.86 -7.93
N PHE A 148 -21.33 2.01 -7.99
CA PHE A 148 -20.54 1.35 -9.04
C PHE A 148 -20.45 -0.14 -8.76
N THR A 149 -20.72 -0.93 -9.81
CA THR A 149 -20.45 -2.36 -9.81
C THR A 149 -18.94 -2.62 -9.84
N PRO A 150 -18.47 -3.82 -9.46
CA PRO A 150 -17.05 -4.20 -9.58
C PRO A 150 -16.48 -3.94 -10.98
N GLU A 151 -17.24 -4.26 -12.04
CA GLU A 151 -16.87 -4.04 -13.44
C GLU A 151 -16.73 -2.56 -13.76
N ARG A 152 -17.61 -1.71 -13.19
CA ARG A 152 -17.50 -0.26 -13.35
C ARG A 152 -16.26 0.30 -12.64
N ILE A 153 -15.92 -0.21 -11.46
CA ILE A 153 -14.69 0.22 -10.75
C ILE A 153 -13.45 -0.16 -11.58
N MET A 154 -13.40 -1.38 -12.11
CA MET A 154 -12.32 -1.83 -13.00
C MET A 154 -12.20 -0.93 -14.24
N PHE A 155 -13.33 -0.62 -14.89
CA PHE A 155 -13.38 0.32 -16.03
C PHE A 155 -12.83 1.71 -15.68
N GLU A 156 -13.20 2.28 -14.52
CA GLU A 156 -12.72 3.60 -14.07
C GLU A 156 -11.24 3.60 -13.67
N LEU A 157 -10.69 2.43 -13.37
CA LEU A 157 -9.27 2.23 -13.13
C LEU A 157 -8.51 1.86 -14.41
N ASP A 158 -9.18 1.79 -15.57
CA ASP A 158 -8.58 1.34 -16.84
C ASP A 158 -7.84 -0.01 -16.67
N MET A 159 -8.50 -0.94 -15.97
CA MET A 159 -7.94 -2.23 -15.58
C MET A 159 -8.93 -3.34 -15.97
N ASP A 160 -8.43 -4.41 -16.56
CA ASP A 160 -9.23 -5.63 -16.79
C ASP A 160 -9.01 -6.67 -15.69
N GLU A 161 -9.83 -7.73 -15.69
CA GLU A 161 -9.75 -8.77 -14.66
C GLU A 161 -8.39 -9.49 -14.66
N ALA A 162 -7.78 -9.70 -15.83
CA ALA A 162 -6.49 -10.40 -15.93
C ALA A 162 -5.36 -9.56 -15.32
N GLU A 163 -5.37 -8.25 -15.57
CA GLU A 163 -4.45 -7.29 -14.97
C GLU A 163 -4.68 -7.18 -13.46
N LEU A 164 -5.93 -7.11 -13.01
CA LEU A 164 -6.26 -7.10 -11.58
C LEU A 164 -5.75 -8.36 -10.88
N LYS A 165 -5.96 -9.55 -11.47
CA LYS A 165 -5.43 -10.82 -10.94
C LYS A 165 -3.90 -10.81 -10.84
N LYS A 166 -3.22 -10.24 -11.84
CA LYS A 166 -1.75 -10.08 -11.81
C LYS A 166 -1.30 -9.20 -10.64
N TYR A 167 -2.00 -8.09 -10.36
CA TYR A 167 -1.68 -7.23 -9.23
C TYR A 167 -2.00 -7.87 -7.88
N LEU A 168 -3.14 -8.56 -7.75
CA LEU A 168 -3.52 -9.30 -6.54
C LEU A 168 -2.50 -10.42 -6.23
N ARG A 169 -2.07 -11.18 -7.25
CA ARG A 169 -1.00 -12.17 -7.09
C ARG A 169 0.31 -11.53 -6.64
N SER A 170 0.67 -10.38 -7.21
CA SER A 170 1.87 -9.64 -6.81
C SER A 170 1.79 -9.17 -5.37
N MET A 171 0.61 -8.71 -4.92
CA MET A 171 0.36 -8.33 -3.54
C MET A 171 0.46 -9.53 -2.58
N TYR A 172 -0.10 -10.68 -2.94
CA TYR A 172 0.03 -11.91 -2.14
C TYR A 172 1.49 -12.34 -1.94
N ILE A 173 2.29 -12.32 -3.02
CA ILE A 173 3.74 -12.60 -2.94
C ILE A 173 4.44 -11.58 -2.03
N ALA A 174 4.09 -10.30 -2.16
CA ALA A 174 4.66 -9.24 -1.34
C ALA A 174 4.28 -9.35 0.15
N LEU A 175 3.08 -9.83 0.47
CA LEU A 175 2.64 -10.09 1.85
C LEU A 175 3.50 -11.19 2.49
N ARG A 176 3.69 -12.29 1.78
CA ARG A 176 4.54 -13.41 2.21
C ARG A 176 5.98 -12.99 2.44
N GLU A 177 6.54 -12.19 1.53
CA GLU A 177 7.87 -11.60 1.70
C GLU A 177 7.90 -10.69 2.95
N HIS A 178 6.90 -9.82 3.09
CA HIS A 178 6.84 -8.88 4.19
C HIS A 178 6.79 -9.60 5.56
N GLU A 179 5.97 -10.64 5.70
CA GLU A 179 5.92 -11.46 6.91
C GLU A 179 7.30 -12.05 7.25
N SER A 180 7.99 -12.61 6.26
CA SER A 180 9.34 -13.16 6.44
C SER A 180 10.34 -12.10 6.94
N ILE A 181 10.25 -10.88 6.39
CA ILE A 181 11.12 -9.76 6.74
C ILE A 181 10.81 -9.25 8.15
N LEU A 182 9.54 -9.19 8.55
CA LEU A 182 9.13 -8.84 9.90
C LEU A 182 9.59 -9.87 10.93
N ARG A 183 9.51 -11.16 10.61
CA ARG A 183 10.08 -12.24 11.46
C ARG A 183 11.59 -12.11 11.59
N GLU A 184 12.31 -11.77 10.52
CA GLU A 184 13.74 -11.49 10.56
C GLU A 184 14.04 -10.31 11.50
N ALA A 185 13.31 -9.20 11.36
CA ALA A 185 13.46 -8.02 12.23
C ALA A 185 13.27 -8.37 13.71
N TYR A 186 12.24 -9.17 14.05
CA TYR A 186 12.02 -9.68 15.39
C TYR A 186 13.19 -10.52 15.91
N SER A 187 13.68 -11.46 15.11
CA SER A 187 14.81 -12.32 15.49
C SER A 187 16.11 -11.55 15.74
N LYS A 188 16.26 -10.38 15.11
CA LYS A 188 17.39 -9.47 15.27
C LYS A 188 17.20 -8.45 16.40
N GLY A 189 16.07 -8.49 17.11
CA GLY A 189 15.77 -7.56 18.19
C GLY A 189 15.52 -6.13 17.73
N VAL A 190 15.01 -5.94 16.52
CA VAL A 190 14.72 -4.60 15.98
C VAL A 190 13.47 -4.02 16.64
N GLU A 191 13.65 -3.03 17.52
CA GLU A 191 12.52 -2.39 18.18
C GLU A 191 11.57 -1.67 17.18
N PRO A 192 10.27 -1.54 17.49
CA PRO A 192 9.30 -0.87 16.60
C PRO A 192 9.70 0.56 16.18
N SER A 193 10.37 1.29 17.08
CA SER A 193 10.91 2.64 16.84
C SER A 193 11.98 2.67 15.74
N MET A 194 12.69 1.56 15.56
CA MET A 194 13.79 1.40 14.60
C MET A 194 13.38 0.60 13.35
N LEU A 195 12.20 -0.03 13.36
CA LEU A 195 11.75 -0.93 12.31
C LEU A 195 11.76 -0.28 10.92
N LEU A 196 11.23 0.94 10.80
CA LEU A 196 11.19 1.65 9.52
C LEU A 196 12.61 1.93 8.98
N GLU A 197 13.50 2.42 9.84
CA GLU A 197 14.89 2.69 9.46
C GLU A 197 15.60 1.42 8.99
N TRP A 198 15.38 0.32 9.72
CA TRP A 198 15.94 -0.98 9.40
C TRP A 198 15.43 -1.50 8.05
N LEU A 199 14.12 -1.40 7.78
CA LEU A 199 13.52 -1.80 6.50
C LEU A 199 14.07 -0.98 5.34
N ILE A 200 14.20 0.34 5.49
CA ILE A 200 14.77 1.22 4.46
C ILE A 200 16.23 0.86 4.19
N THR A 201 17.03 0.68 5.23
CA THR A 201 18.44 0.28 5.10
C THR A 201 18.57 -1.05 4.34
N LYS A 202 17.76 -2.04 4.70
CA LYS A 202 17.74 -3.35 4.04
C LYS A 202 17.29 -3.26 2.58
N ALA A 203 16.31 -2.40 2.29
CA ALA A 203 15.82 -2.17 0.93
C ALA A 203 16.89 -1.51 0.04
N VAL A 204 17.63 -0.53 0.57
CA VAL A 204 18.74 0.11 -0.15
C VAL A 204 19.88 -0.87 -0.39
N SER A 205 20.26 -1.70 0.59
CA SER A 205 21.32 -2.70 0.41
C SER A 205 20.97 -3.80 -0.61
N SER A 206 19.69 -3.97 -0.92
CA SER A 206 19.21 -4.93 -1.94
C SER A 206 19.34 -4.38 -3.37
N TYR A 207 19.61 -3.08 -3.53
CA TYR A 207 19.88 -2.40 -4.79
C TYR A 207 21.18 -1.60 -4.63
N PRO A 208 22.36 -2.22 -4.83
CA PRO A 208 23.57 -1.42 -4.96
C PRO A 208 23.32 -0.39 -6.07
N MET A 209 23.40 0.89 -5.72
CA MET A 209 23.35 2.01 -6.65
C MET A 209 24.61 1.94 -7.53
N GLU A 210 24.67 0.99 -8.45
CA GLU A 210 25.59 1.06 -9.58
C GLU A 210 25.02 2.08 -10.57
N GLU A 211 25.60 3.27 -10.50
CA GLU A 211 25.77 4.26 -11.56
C GLU A 211 24.54 4.62 -12.43
N TYR A 212 23.81 5.64 -11.97
CA TYR A 212 23.26 6.66 -12.88
C TYR A 212 23.77 8.03 -12.43
N LEU A 213 25.06 8.28 -12.70
CA LEU A 213 25.64 9.62 -12.84
C LEU A 213 25.97 9.85 -14.31
#